data_AF-A0A9R0JES1-F1
#
_entry.id   AF-A0A9R0JES1-F1
#
_cell.length_a   1.000
_cell.length_b   1.000
_cell.length_c   1.000
_cell.angle_alpha   90.00
_cell.angle_beta   90.00
_cell.angle_gamma   90.00
#
_symmetry.space_group_name_H-M   'P 1'
#
loop_
_entity.id
_entity.type
_entity.pdbx_description
1 polymer ?
#
loop_
_entity_poly.entity_id
_entity_poly.type
_entity_poly.pdbx_seq_one_letter_code
_entity_poly.pdbx_strand_id
1 'polypeptide(L)'
;MEITNGSSSLYWTPRQSSAVKVMAYNARWHMPYEESGSTSNLYYSFDVMGAHIIIMLESYTEYDANSEQYAWLQSDLSIIDREKTPLIIVLLHAPWYNSNEAHKGEGEDMRQAMEDLLYKASVDVIFSGHVHACERFTRVYSNKADPCGPIYITIGDGGNREGLALM
;
A
#
# COMPACT_ATOMS: atom_id res chain seq x y z
N MET A 1 14.38 0.38 2.28
CA MET A 1 13.81 0.24 3.64
C MET A 1 12.45 0.89 3.61
N GLU A 2 11.44 0.11 3.25
CA GLU A 2 10.05 0.52 3.35
C GLU A 2 9.64 0.29 4.81
N ILE A 3 9.06 1.28 5.49
CA ILE A 3 8.45 1.09 6.81
C ILE A 3 6.95 0.87 6.58
N THR A 4 6.62 -0.10 5.74
CA THR A 4 5.31 -0.76 5.70
C THR A 4 5.45 -2.07 6.47
N ASN A 5 4.37 -2.55 7.07
CA ASN A 5 4.34 -3.91 7.58
C ASN A 5 4.27 -4.87 6.38
N GLY A 6 5.43 -5.40 5.99
CA GLY A 6 5.55 -6.37 4.92
C GLY A 6 5.36 -7.82 5.39
N SER A 7 5.36 -8.78 4.46
CA SER A 7 5.28 -10.20 4.82
C SER A 7 6.39 -10.62 5.79
N SER A 8 7.57 -9.99 5.70
CA SER A 8 8.72 -10.25 6.56
C SER A 8 8.58 -9.72 7.99
N SER A 9 7.71 -8.75 8.25
CA SER A 9 7.40 -8.32 9.62
C SER A 9 6.38 -9.22 10.31
N LEU A 10 5.72 -10.12 9.55
CA LEU A 10 4.87 -11.17 10.10
C LEU A 10 5.74 -12.35 10.56
N TYR A 11 5.88 -12.53 11.88
CA TYR A 11 6.52 -13.75 12.41
C TYR A 11 5.58 -14.94 12.21
N TRP A 12 5.82 -15.74 11.18
CA TRP A 12 4.98 -16.89 10.85
C TRP A 12 5.35 -18.10 11.73
N THR A 13 4.52 -18.39 12.74
CA THR A 13 4.46 -19.71 13.39
C THR A 13 3.02 -20.21 13.40
N PRO A 14 2.73 -21.51 13.20
CA PRO A 14 1.37 -22.04 13.07
C PRO A 14 0.43 -21.83 14.28
N ARG A 15 0.93 -21.25 15.39
CA ARG A 15 0.21 -21.09 16.66
C ARG A 15 -0.05 -19.64 17.08
N GLN A 16 0.34 -18.64 16.29
CA GLN A 16 0.25 -17.24 16.69
C GLN A 16 -0.93 -16.53 16.04
N SER A 17 -1.69 -15.79 16.86
CA SER A 17 -2.79 -14.93 16.40
C SER A 17 -2.25 -13.76 15.56
N SER A 18 -3.11 -13.15 14.74
CA SER A 18 -2.78 -11.97 13.93
C SER A 18 -2.13 -10.84 14.74
N ALA A 19 -2.57 -10.63 15.98
CA ALA A 19 -2.01 -9.64 16.91
C ALA A 19 -0.54 -9.90 17.28
N VAL A 20 -0.10 -11.16 17.32
CA VAL A 20 1.31 -11.49 17.61
C VAL A 20 2.20 -11.28 16.39
N LYS A 21 1.65 -11.41 15.18
CA LYS A 21 2.43 -11.29 13.93
C LYS A 21 3.01 -9.88 13.75
N VAL A 22 2.28 -8.84 14.13
CA VAL A 22 2.70 -7.42 13.98
C VAL A 22 3.25 -6.79 15.27
N MET A 23 3.38 -7.57 16.35
CA MET A 23 3.73 -7.04 17.67
C MET A 23 5.07 -6.29 17.68
N ALA A 24 6.10 -6.85 17.03
CA ALA A 24 7.41 -6.22 17.00
C ALA A 24 7.44 -4.94 16.16
N TYR A 25 6.59 -4.87 15.13
CA TYR A 25 6.43 -3.68 14.31
C TYR A 25 5.75 -2.58 15.14
N ASN A 26 4.57 -2.88 15.70
CA ASN A 26 3.80 -1.93 16.51
C ASN A 26 4.53 -1.44 17.76
N ALA A 27 5.41 -2.27 18.35
CA ALA A 27 6.18 -1.89 19.53
C ALA A 27 7.38 -0.96 19.22
N ARG A 28 7.83 -0.90 17.96
CA ARG A 28 9.05 -0.18 17.58
C ARG A 28 8.79 1.01 16.68
N TRP A 29 7.74 0.96 15.88
CA TRP A 29 7.36 2.01 14.94
C TRP A 29 5.93 2.45 15.23
N HIS A 30 5.81 3.63 15.83
CA HIS A 30 4.54 4.32 16.01
C HIS A 30 4.30 5.24 14.83
N MET A 31 3.18 5.01 14.16
CA MET A 31 2.72 5.75 12.99
C MET A 31 1.59 6.71 13.38
N PRO A 32 1.34 7.78 12.60
CA PRO A 32 0.32 8.78 12.90
C PRO A 32 -1.11 8.29 12.54
N TYR A 33 -1.48 7.10 13.02
CA TYR A 33 -2.76 6.49 12.67
C TYR A 33 -3.94 7.20 13.35
N GLU A 34 -3.76 7.69 14.58
CA GLU A 34 -4.80 8.42 15.32
C GLU A 34 -5.11 9.77 14.66
N GLU A 35 -4.08 10.48 14.19
CA GLU A 35 -4.22 11.75 13.49
C GLU A 35 -4.93 11.60 12.14
N SER A 36 -4.75 10.45 11.48
CA SER A 36 -5.46 10.08 10.25
C SER A 36 -6.87 9.52 10.46
N GLY A 37 -7.32 9.39 11.72
CA GLY A 37 -8.62 8.78 12.04
C GLY A 37 -8.69 7.28 11.79
N SER A 38 -7.55 6.60 11.66
CA SER A 38 -7.46 5.15 11.55
C SER A 38 -7.53 4.50 12.94
N THR A 39 -8.04 3.27 12.99
CA THR A 39 -8.08 2.43 14.20
C THR A 39 -6.81 1.58 14.38
N SER A 40 -5.88 1.60 13.41
CA SER A 40 -4.75 0.68 13.36
C SER A 40 -3.45 1.34 12.90
N ASN A 41 -2.35 0.99 13.55
CA ASN A 41 -0.98 1.42 13.21
C ASN A 41 -0.47 0.89 11.85
N LEU A 42 -1.28 0.09 11.14
CA LEU A 42 -0.90 -0.57 9.88
C LEU A 42 -1.32 0.21 8.63
N TYR A 43 -2.41 0.97 8.71
CA TYR A 43 -2.92 1.81 7.63
C TYR A 43 -3.24 3.19 8.18
N TYR A 44 -2.74 4.23 7.53
CA TYR A 44 -2.82 5.60 7.99
C TYR A 44 -2.46 6.56 6.86
N SER A 45 -2.75 7.85 7.04
CA SER A 45 -2.39 8.90 6.09
C SER A 45 -1.66 10.04 6.81
N PHE A 46 -0.86 10.80 6.09
CA PHE A 46 -0.29 12.04 6.62
C PHE A 46 0.11 13.00 5.52
N ASP A 47 0.05 14.29 5.84
CA ASP A 47 0.45 15.37 4.96
C ASP A 47 1.94 15.67 5.10
N VAL A 48 2.64 15.76 3.98
CA VAL A 48 4.02 16.20 3.90
C VAL A 48 4.06 17.61 3.33
N MET A 49 4.43 18.57 4.21
CA MET A 49 4.63 19.98 3.86
C MET A 49 3.42 20.65 3.18
N GLY A 50 2.21 20.10 3.38
CA GLY A 50 0.99 20.60 2.74
C GLY A 50 1.05 20.56 1.22
N ALA A 51 1.81 19.62 0.63
CA ALA A 51 1.93 19.46 -0.82
C ALA A 51 1.62 18.02 -1.28
N HIS A 52 1.85 17.04 -0.38
CA HIS A 52 1.68 15.63 -0.69
C HIS A 52 0.92 14.93 0.43
N ILE A 53 -0.09 14.14 0.10
CA ILE A 53 -0.69 13.17 1.03
C ILE A 53 -0.05 11.82 0.76
N ILE A 54 0.43 11.18 1.82
CA ILE A 54 0.91 9.80 1.78
C ILE A 54 -0.13 8.94 2.46
N ILE A 55 -0.68 7.98 1.72
CA ILE A 55 -1.65 7.00 2.23
C ILE A 55 -0.95 5.65 2.29
N MET A 56 -0.97 5.04 3.46
CA MET A 56 -0.39 3.73 3.73
C MET A 56 -1.51 2.70 3.78
N LEU A 57 -1.45 1.71 2.89
CA LEU A 57 -2.37 0.58 2.89
C LEU A 57 -1.66 -0.69 3.35
N GLU A 58 -2.35 -1.45 4.18
CA GLU A 58 -1.89 -2.73 4.69
C GLU A 58 -2.39 -3.86 3.78
N SER A 59 -1.45 -4.54 3.12
CA SER A 59 -1.75 -5.64 2.19
C SER A 59 -2.15 -6.95 2.88
N TYR A 60 -1.86 -7.13 4.18
CA TYR A 60 -2.05 -8.39 4.90
C TYR A 60 -3.14 -8.35 5.99
N THR A 61 -4.01 -7.33 5.96
CA THR A 61 -5.22 -7.24 6.77
C THR A 61 -6.45 -7.23 5.87
N GLU A 62 -7.64 -7.36 6.45
CA GLU A 62 -8.89 -7.27 5.70
C GLU A 62 -8.98 -5.93 4.94
N TYR A 63 -9.28 -6.02 3.64
CA TYR A 63 -9.39 -4.89 2.71
C TYR A 63 -10.69 -4.93 1.89
N ASP A 64 -11.60 -5.85 2.19
CA ASP A 64 -12.89 -5.91 1.52
C ASP A 64 -13.79 -4.71 1.87
N ALA A 65 -14.91 -4.56 1.17
CA ALA A 65 -15.83 -3.42 1.34
C ALA A 65 -16.45 -3.30 2.75
N ASN A 66 -16.40 -4.35 3.58
CA ASN A 66 -16.88 -4.35 4.97
C ASN A 66 -15.74 -4.16 5.98
N SER A 67 -14.48 -4.12 5.53
CA SER A 67 -13.32 -3.95 6.41
C SER A 67 -13.20 -2.53 6.95
N GLU A 68 -12.61 -2.40 8.14
CA GLU A 68 -12.31 -1.09 8.73
C GLU A 68 -11.35 -0.28 7.85
N GLN A 69 -10.35 -0.95 7.24
CA GLN A 69 -9.40 -0.31 6.34
C GLN A 69 -10.10 0.31 5.12
N TYR A 70 -11.05 -0.40 4.51
CA TYR A 70 -11.79 0.12 3.36
C TYR A 70 -12.65 1.34 3.72
N ALA A 71 -13.40 1.25 4.82
CA ALA A 71 -14.24 2.33 5.30
C ALA A 71 -13.40 3.56 5.70
N TRP A 72 -12.24 3.34 6.33
CA TRP A 72 -11.27 4.38 6.64
C TRP A 72 -10.74 5.04 5.37
N LEU A 73 -10.26 4.26 4.39
CA LEU A 73 -9.72 4.79 3.13
C LEU A 73 -10.75 5.65 2.39
N GLN A 74 -12.01 5.20 2.33
CA GLN A 74 -13.08 5.98 1.70
C GLN A 74 -13.29 7.33 2.42
N SER A 75 -13.24 7.32 3.75
CA SER A 75 -13.40 8.53 4.57
C SER A 75 -12.21 9.48 4.41
N ASP A 76 -10.99 8.95 4.44
CA ASP A 76 -9.74 9.69 4.27
C ASP A 76 -9.67 10.37 2.90
N LEU A 77 -9.97 9.63 1.82
CA LEU A 77 -9.99 10.20 0.47
C LEU A 77 -11.05 11.31 0.29
N SER A 78 -12.16 11.24 1.03
CA SER A 78 -13.26 12.20 0.89
C SER A 78 -12.95 13.60 1.44
N ILE A 79 -11.97 13.70 2.34
CA ILE A 79 -11.58 14.97 2.97
C ILE A 79 -10.38 15.63 2.29
N ILE A 80 -9.79 14.98 1.29
CA ILE A 80 -8.61 15.48 0.57
C ILE A 80 -8.97 16.73 -0.24
N ASP A 81 -8.26 17.82 0.05
CA ASP A 81 -8.32 19.05 -0.70
C ASP A 81 -7.13 19.13 -1.67
N ARG A 82 -7.39 18.91 -2.97
CA ARG A 82 -6.37 18.94 -4.02
C ARG A 82 -5.78 20.33 -4.28
N GLU A 83 -6.45 21.41 -3.87
CA GLU A 83 -5.87 22.76 -3.99
C GLU A 83 -4.75 22.96 -2.97
N LYS A 84 -4.88 22.34 -1.80
CA LYS A 84 -3.83 22.32 -0.78
C LYS A 84 -2.80 21.23 -1.08
N THR A 85 -3.26 20.03 -1.36
CA THR A 85 -2.42 18.83 -1.51
C THR A 85 -2.53 18.27 -2.93
N PRO A 86 -1.81 18.85 -3.91
CA PRO A 86 -1.98 18.51 -5.31
C PRO A 86 -1.52 17.10 -5.66
N LEU A 87 -0.62 16.49 -4.87
CA LEU A 87 -0.10 15.15 -5.11
C LEU A 87 -0.62 14.15 -4.06
N ILE A 88 -1.22 13.05 -4.53
CA ILE A 88 -1.58 11.93 -3.67
C ILE A 88 -0.68 10.75 -4.01
N ILE A 89 0.05 10.27 -3.01
CA ILE A 89 0.93 9.10 -3.09
C ILE A 89 0.31 8.01 -2.23
N VAL A 90 0.22 6.79 -2.76
CA VAL A 90 -0.16 5.60 -1.99
C VAL A 90 1.04 4.67 -1.87
N LEU A 91 1.25 4.12 -0.68
CA LEU A 91 2.25 3.11 -0.39
C LEU A 91 1.54 1.84 0.06
N LEU A 92 1.91 0.70 -0.52
CA LEU A 92 1.36 -0.60 -0.16
C LEU A 92 2.42 -1.67 -0.41
N HIS A 93 2.47 -2.72 0.41
CA HIS A 93 3.58 -3.67 0.32
C HIS A 93 3.52 -4.56 -0.93
N ALA A 94 2.40 -5.26 -1.15
CA ALA A 94 2.25 -6.24 -2.23
C ALA A 94 1.75 -5.58 -3.54
N PRO A 95 2.56 -5.53 -4.61
CA PRO A 95 2.20 -4.78 -5.81
C PRO A 95 0.96 -5.33 -6.51
N TRP A 96 0.07 -4.43 -6.91
CA TRP A 96 -1.13 -4.76 -7.70
C TRP A 96 -0.83 -5.09 -9.15
N TYR A 97 0.19 -4.44 -9.71
CA TYR A 97 0.72 -4.72 -11.04
C TYR A 97 2.16 -5.19 -10.89
N ASN A 98 2.44 -6.40 -11.37
CA ASN A 98 3.74 -7.05 -11.30
C ASN A 98 3.92 -7.95 -12.52
N SER A 99 5.01 -7.77 -13.26
CA SER A 99 5.36 -8.61 -14.41
C SER A 99 6.35 -9.72 -14.11
N ASN A 100 6.92 -9.78 -12.90
CA ASN A 100 7.79 -10.88 -12.49
C ASN A 100 6.98 -12.16 -12.21
N GLU A 101 7.63 -13.30 -12.35
CA GLU A 101 7.05 -14.59 -11.95
C GLU A 101 6.91 -14.70 -10.42
N ALA A 102 7.83 -14.08 -9.66
CA ALA A 102 7.72 -13.98 -8.22
C ALA A 102 6.50 -13.14 -7.82
N HIS A 103 5.62 -13.69 -6.98
CA HIS A 103 4.42 -13.00 -6.43
C HIS A 103 3.44 -12.49 -7.51
N LYS A 104 3.40 -13.17 -8.65
CA LYS A 104 2.50 -12.84 -9.75
C LYS A 104 1.04 -13.00 -9.33
N GLY A 105 0.27 -11.91 -9.42
CA GLY A 105 -1.15 -11.88 -9.08
C GLY A 105 -1.47 -11.85 -7.59
N GLU A 106 -0.48 -11.77 -6.68
CA GLU A 106 -0.72 -11.76 -5.23
C GLU A 106 -1.54 -10.54 -4.78
N GLY A 107 -1.37 -9.38 -5.43
CA GLY A 107 -2.12 -8.16 -5.13
C GLY A 107 -3.49 -8.03 -5.82
N GLU A 108 -3.94 -9.02 -6.60
CA GLU A 108 -5.12 -8.88 -7.46
C GLU A 108 -6.42 -8.69 -6.68
N ASP A 109 -6.61 -9.41 -5.57
CA ASP A 109 -7.83 -9.29 -4.75
C ASP A 109 -7.95 -7.90 -4.12
N MET A 110 -6.83 -7.36 -3.60
CA MET A 110 -6.79 -6.00 -3.05
C MET A 110 -7.00 -4.95 -4.13
N ARG A 111 -6.40 -5.15 -5.32
CA ARG A 111 -6.61 -4.29 -6.49
C ARG A 111 -8.09 -4.22 -6.86
N GLN A 112 -8.77 -5.37 -6.96
CA GLN A 112 -10.21 -5.41 -7.28
C GLN A 112 -11.08 -4.70 -6.24
N ALA A 113 -10.71 -4.76 -4.97
CA ALA A 113 -11.44 -4.09 -3.90
C ALA A 113 -11.23 -2.56 -3.92
N MET A 114 -9.99 -2.09 -4.01
CA MET A 114 -9.63 -0.70 -3.68
C MET A 114 -9.19 0.16 -4.87
N GLU A 115 -8.83 -0.41 -6.03
CA GLU A 115 -8.32 0.36 -7.18
C GLU A 115 -9.30 1.44 -7.64
N ASP A 116 -10.59 1.15 -7.61
CA ASP A 116 -11.63 2.11 -8.01
C ASP A 116 -11.71 3.32 -7.07
N LEU A 117 -11.46 3.14 -5.76
CA LEU A 117 -11.40 4.26 -4.81
C LEU A 117 -10.22 5.19 -5.12
N LEU A 118 -9.04 4.60 -5.33
CA LEU A 118 -7.81 5.35 -5.63
C LEU A 118 -7.89 6.06 -6.98
N TYR A 119 -8.48 5.39 -7.99
CA TYR A 119 -8.71 5.96 -9.30
C TYR A 119 -9.65 7.17 -9.24
N LYS A 120 -10.78 7.06 -8.53
CA LYS A 120 -11.74 8.17 -8.34
C LYS A 120 -11.12 9.35 -7.60
N ALA A 121 -10.23 9.11 -6.64
CA ALA A 121 -9.47 10.14 -5.95
C ALA A 121 -8.34 10.74 -6.81
N SER A 122 -8.13 10.25 -8.04
CA SER A 122 -7.07 10.67 -8.96
C SER A 122 -5.67 10.54 -8.34
N VAL A 123 -5.41 9.41 -7.67
CA VAL A 123 -4.08 9.12 -7.12
C VAL A 123 -3.01 9.22 -8.21
N ASP A 124 -1.88 9.84 -7.87
CA ASP A 124 -0.84 10.16 -8.85
C ASP A 124 0.15 8.99 -9.04
N VAL A 125 0.63 8.45 -7.92
CA VAL A 125 1.64 7.39 -7.90
C VAL A 125 1.37 6.41 -6.77
N ILE A 126 1.55 5.14 -7.06
CA ILE A 126 1.48 4.04 -6.10
C ILE A 126 2.85 3.36 -6.06
N PHE A 127 3.48 3.34 -4.88
CA PHE A 127 4.72 2.60 -4.67
C PHE A 127 4.46 1.30 -3.92
N SER A 128 5.21 0.27 -4.32
CA SER A 128 5.18 -1.02 -3.66
C SER A 128 6.57 -1.62 -3.51
N GLY A 129 6.70 -2.54 -2.57
CA GLY A 129 7.89 -3.35 -2.35
C GLY A 129 7.63 -4.79 -2.75
N HIS A 130 7.90 -5.70 -1.80
CA HIS A 130 7.62 -7.14 -1.85
C HIS A 130 8.39 -7.93 -2.92
N VAL A 131 8.22 -7.60 -4.19
CA VAL A 131 8.97 -8.20 -5.30
C VAL A 131 10.35 -7.59 -5.33
N HIS A 132 11.39 -8.42 -5.26
CA HIS A 132 12.79 -7.97 -5.24
C HIS A 132 13.31 -7.57 -6.63
N ALA A 133 12.61 -6.65 -7.26
CA ALA A 133 12.93 -6.06 -8.55
C ALA A 133 12.50 -4.59 -8.57
N CYS A 134 13.00 -3.85 -9.56
CA CYS A 134 12.53 -2.51 -9.87
C CYS A 134 11.66 -2.56 -11.13
N GLU A 135 10.38 -2.21 -11.00
CA GLU A 135 9.44 -2.13 -12.12
C GLU A 135 8.70 -0.79 -12.10
N ARG A 136 8.37 -0.29 -13.30
CA ARG A 136 7.52 0.88 -13.46
C ARG A 136 6.55 0.66 -14.61
N PHE A 137 5.26 0.71 -14.29
CA PHE A 137 4.21 0.62 -15.30
C PHE A 137 3.91 1.99 -15.90
N THR A 138 3.32 1.98 -17.10
CA THR A 138 2.60 3.16 -17.59
C THR A 138 1.40 3.42 -16.67
N ARG A 139 0.78 4.60 -16.79
CA ARG A 139 -0.51 4.85 -16.14
C ARG A 139 -1.52 3.79 -16.57
N VAL A 140 -2.10 3.11 -15.60
CA VAL A 140 -2.94 1.92 -15.81
C VAL A 140 -4.13 1.97 -14.85
N TYR A 141 -5.26 1.47 -15.32
CA TYR A 141 -6.46 1.24 -14.52
C TYR A 141 -7.18 0.03 -15.10
N SER A 142 -7.65 -0.88 -14.25
CA SER A 142 -8.37 -2.09 -14.68
C SER A 142 -7.65 -2.88 -15.79
N ASN A 143 -6.34 -3.12 -15.60
CA ASN A 143 -5.46 -3.81 -16.57
C ASN A 143 -5.34 -3.16 -17.96
N LYS A 144 -5.67 -1.87 -18.09
CA LYS A 144 -5.58 -1.13 -19.35
C LYS A 144 -4.82 0.17 -19.17
N ALA A 145 -4.01 0.53 -20.17
CA ALA A 145 -3.35 1.83 -20.18
C ALA A 145 -4.41 2.94 -20.17
N ASP A 146 -4.32 3.83 -19.19
CA ASP A 146 -5.27 4.91 -18.98
C ASP A 146 -4.48 6.18 -18.57
N PRO A 147 -4.56 7.28 -19.31
CA PRO A 147 -3.83 8.51 -18.97
C PRO A 147 -4.28 9.16 -17.65
N CYS A 148 -5.45 8.82 -17.13
CA CYS A 148 -5.96 9.27 -15.84
C CYS A 148 -5.60 8.30 -14.70
N GLY A 149 -5.13 7.09 -15.00
CA GLY A 149 -4.72 6.13 -13.98
C GLY A 149 -3.44 6.54 -13.23
N PRO A 150 -3.22 6.00 -12.03
CA PRO A 150 -1.96 6.18 -11.30
C PRO A 150 -0.80 5.49 -12.00
N ILE A 151 0.42 5.95 -11.72
CA ILE A 151 1.65 5.24 -12.06
C ILE A 151 1.96 4.24 -10.95
N TYR A 152 2.18 2.97 -11.30
CA TYR A 152 2.61 1.93 -10.35
C TYR A 152 4.11 1.72 -10.44
N ILE A 153 4.79 1.75 -9.30
CA ILE A 153 6.24 1.60 -9.19
C ILE A 153 6.55 0.56 -8.11
N THR A 154 7.24 -0.51 -8.50
CA THR A 154 7.77 -1.52 -7.58
C THR A 154 9.24 -1.24 -7.32
N ILE A 155 9.64 -1.12 -6.06
CA ILE A 155 10.99 -0.82 -5.57
C ILE A 155 11.36 -1.72 -4.38
N GLY A 156 11.12 -3.03 -4.52
CA GLY A 156 11.42 -4.02 -3.49
C GLY A 156 12.86 -4.54 -3.51
N ASP A 157 13.72 -3.98 -4.36
CA ASP A 157 15.12 -4.36 -4.60
C ASP A 157 16.11 -3.78 -3.56
N GLY A 158 15.67 -3.59 -2.31
CA GLY A 158 16.46 -3.00 -1.23
C GLY A 158 17.65 -3.83 -0.71
N GLY A 159 17.96 -4.98 -1.35
CA GLY A 159 19.14 -5.79 -1.04
C GLY A 159 19.00 -6.74 0.16
N ASN A 160 17.80 -7.26 0.42
CA ASN A 160 17.63 -8.28 1.45
C ASN A 160 18.30 -9.62 1.04
N ARG A 161 18.47 -10.52 2.03
CA ARG A 161 19.23 -11.76 1.87
C ARG A 161 18.66 -12.75 0.85
N GLU A 162 17.39 -12.62 0.46
CA GLU A 162 16.71 -13.57 -0.43
C GLU A 162 17.12 -13.36 -1.89
N GLY A 163 17.76 -12.22 -2.21
CA GLY A 163 18.25 -11.91 -3.55
C GLY A 163 17.17 -11.32 -4.45
N LEU A 164 17.53 -11.08 -5.72
CA LEU A 164 16.63 -10.48 -6.71
C LEU A 164 15.59 -11.49 -7.19
N ALA A 165 14.38 -10.99 -7.49
CA ALA A 165 13.35 -11.78 -8.14
C ALA A 165 13.81 -12.17 -9.55
N LEU A 166 13.52 -13.41 -9.94
CA LEU A 166 13.75 -13.87 -11.29
C LEU A 166 12.58 -13.39 -12.17
N MET A 167 12.92 -12.79 -13.31
CA MET A 167 11.96 -12.44 -14.37
C MET A 167 11.40 -13.69 -15.05
#